data_AF-A0A1M2V265-F1
#
_entry.id   AF-A0A1M2V265-F1
#
_cell.length_a   1.000
_cell.length_b   1.000
_cell.length_c   1.000
_cell.angle_alpha   90.00
_cell.angle_beta   90.00
_cell.angle_gamma   90.00
#
_symmetry.space_group_name_H-M   'P 1'
#
loop_
_entity.id
_entity.type
_entity.pdbx_description
1 polymer ?
#
loop_
_entity_poly.entity_id
_entity_poly.type
_entity_poly.pdbx_seq_one_letter_code
_entity_poly.pdbx_strand_id
1 'polypeptide(L)'
;MVMAREDRLKDMEPFWEGYRSHFAALGINLGSMLKRDLWALPQWEAASSAQHPFASCCAHEKLDEHVPYDLMSRSLLRRMAYAQDTRRRDLVIKLTDKGSMEYNIYRRLAQSNTLYDSREFAGVLSPTAVLDSPYQFAFIVMPMWGIKVRPQEFETLREVMTFIRHTLSGLAYLHHHRIAHRDIDKTNIMVNWYCTRSETDACAERLREHCRSPSVAYALFDFDLSIQLPPETPLDSCRRPAEEALQGKQLLQPGDVYQGERHYNPFAFDVACLGRLYLAWFKVQMTVASVSLMFADGPCRTA
;
A
#
# COMPACT_ATOMS: atom_id res chain seq x y z
N MET A 1 -5.30 11.43 -24.99
CA MET A 1 -4.16 12.25 -24.52
C MET A 1 -3.43 11.61 -23.32
N VAL A 2 -3.47 10.27 -23.16
CA VAL A 2 -2.74 9.53 -22.11
C VAL A 2 -1.52 8.80 -22.73
N MET A 3 -1.69 8.27 -23.94
CA MET A 3 -0.65 7.58 -24.73
C MET A 3 0.60 8.42 -25.02
N ALA A 4 0.49 9.76 -25.09
CA ALA A 4 1.63 10.64 -25.40
C ALA A 4 2.54 10.98 -24.20
N ARG A 5 2.19 10.54 -22.98
CA ARG A 5 3.03 10.72 -21.78
C ARG A 5 3.90 9.49 -21.47
N GLU A 6 3.56 8.31 -21.96
CA GLU A 6 4.31 7.06 -21.71
C GLU A 6 5.61 6.95 -22.51
N ASP A 7 5.71 7.64 -23.65
CA ASP A 7 6.85 7.53 -24.58
C ASP A 7 8.11 8.35 -24.19
N ARG A 8 8.05 9.18 -23.14
CA ARG A 8 9.14 10.11 -22.76
C ARG A 8 10.05 9.66 -21.61
N LEU A 9 9.86 8.46 -21.07
CA LEU A 9 10.63 7.97 -19.91
C LEU A 9 11.34 6.66 -20.28
N LYS A 10 12.31 6.74 -21.20
CA LYS A 10 13.26 5.66 -21.45
C LYS A 10 14.48 5.91 -20.56
N ASP A 11 14.66 5.02 -19.60
CA ASP A 11 15.75 4.99 -18.61
C ASP A 11 15.74 6.12 -17.58
N MET A 12 15.37 5.79 -16.34
CA MET A 12 15.38 6.71 -15.19
C MET A 12 16.67 6.60 -14.37
N GLU A 13 17.60 5.70 -14.73
CA GLU A 13 18.87 5.49 -14.03
C GLU A 13 19.66 6.80 -13.88
N PRO A 14 19.88 7.60 -14.95
CA PRO A 14 20.68 8.83 -14.83
C PRO A 14 20.02 9.88 -13.93
N PHE A 15 18.68 9.92 -13.93
CA PHE A 15 17.92 10.81 -13.06
C PHE A 15 18.19 10.48 -11.59
N TRP A 16 17.98 9.22 -11.21
CA TRP A 16 18.12 8.82 -9.81
C TRP A 16 19.57 8.86 -9.33
N GLU A 17 20.52 8.46 -10.17
CA GLU A 17 21.95 8.54 -9.85
C GLU A 17 22.40 10.00 -9.61
N GLY A 18 21.86 10.96 -10.38
CA GLY A 18 22.12 12.38 -10.17
C GLY A 18 21.69 12.92 -8.80
N TYR A 19 20.74 12.27 -8.12
CA TYR A 19 20.30 12.63 -6.77
C TYR A 19 20.95 11.80 -5.66
N ARG A 20 21.80 10.81 -5.96
CA ARG A 20 22.42 9.93 -4.95
C ARG A 20 23.14 10.71 -3.85
N SER A 21 23.98 11.67 -4.22
CA SER A 21 24.73 12.50 -3.25
C SER A 21 23.82 13.38 -2.40
N HIS A 22 22.71 13.87 -2.98
CA HIS A 22 21.73 14.67 -2.25
C HIS A 22 21.01 13.85 -1.19
N PHE A 23 20.55 12.64 -1.53
CA PHE A 23 19.96 11.72 -0.56
C PHE A 23 20.96 11.29 0.52
N ALA A 24 22.20 10.99 0.14
CA ALA A 24 23.25 10.61 1.09
C ALA A 24 23.50 11.71 2.14
N ALA A 25 23.48 12.99 1.74
CA ALA A 25 23.59 14.12 2.67
C ALA A 25 22.41 14.21 3.66
N LEU A 26 21.25 13.66 3.32
CA LEU A 26 20.07 13.55 4.19
C LEU A 26 20.04 12.24 5.00
N GLY A 27 21.09 11.41 4.91
CA GLY A 27 21.15 10.11 5.58
C GLY A 27 20.31 9.02 4.89
N ILE A 28 19.98 9.21 3.61
CA ILE A 28 19.23 8.25 2.79
C ILE A 28 20.18 7.68 1.74
N ASN A 29 20.51 6.40 1.86
CA ASN A 29 21.36 5.67 0.93
C ASN A 29 20.51 5.05 -0.17
N LEU A 30 20.58 5.61 -1.37
CA LEU A 30 19.85 5.09 -2.52
C LEU A 30 20.39 3.70 -2.91
N GLY A 31 19.50 2.79 -3.30
CA GLY A 31 19.86 1.50 -3.87
C GLY A 31 20.66 1.62 -5.17
N SER A 32 21.11 0.48 -5.68
CA SER A 32 21.70 0.40 -7.02
C SER A 32 20.61 0.03 -8.01
N MET A 33 20.50 0.78 -9.11
CA MET A 33 19.65 0.34 -10.21
C MET A 33 20.36 -0.80 -10.95
N LEU A 34 19.62 -1.87 -11.19
CA LEU A 34 20.02 -3.04 -11.93
C LEU A 34 19.37 -2.98 -13.32
N LYS A 35 19.87 -3.82 -14.24
CA LYS A 35 19.33 -3.88 -15.61
C LYS A 35 17.80 -4.01 -15.60
N ARG A 36 17.12 -3.22 -16.43
CA ARG A 36 15.66 -3.18 -16.63
C ARG A 36 14.86 -2.48 -15.51
N ASP A 37 15.34 -1.33 -15.01
CA ASP A 37 14.65 -0.49 -14.02
C ASP A 37 14.40 -1.17 -12.65
N LEU A 38 15.15 -2.24 -12.34
CA LEU A 38 15.02 -2.97 -11.07
C LEU A 38 15.94 -2.37 -10.01
N TRP A 39 15.49 -2.28 -8.76
CA TRP A 39 16.30 -1.73 -7.67
C TRP A 39 16.85 -2.82 -6.76
N ALA A 40 18.16 -2.77 -6.47
CA ALA A 40 18.79 -3.49 -5.37
C ALA A 40 19.00 -2.56 -4.18
N LEU A 41 18.68 -3.05 -2.98
CA LEU A 41 18.94 -2.31 -1.73
C LEU A 41 20.46 -2.23 -1.44
N PRO A 42 20.94 -1.13 -0.81
CA PRO A 42 22.38 -0.90 -0.58
C PRO A 42 23.09 -1.97 0.26
N GLN A 43 22.44 -2.47 1.31
CA GLN A 43 22.96 -3.52 2.20
C GLN A 43 21.83 -4.49 2.56
N TRP A 44 21.94 -5.75 2.19
CA TRP A 44 20.84 -6.73 2.37
C TRP A 44 20.60 -7.15 3.84
N GLU A 45 21.46 -6.76 4.76
CA GLU A 45 21.23 -6.95 6.21
C GLU A 45 20.32 -5.84 6.73
N ALA A 46 19.00 -6.01 6.52
CA ALA A 46 17.98 -5.17 7.15
C ALA A 46 18.11 -5.23 8.69
N ALA A 47 17.80 -4.13 9.37
CA ALA A 47 17.81 -4.08 10.83
C ALA A 47 16.97 -5.22 11.43
N SER A 48 17.53 -5.92 12.43
CA SER A 48 17.01 -7.17 13.01
C SER A 48 15.63 -7.06 13.68
N SER A 49 15.12 -5.84 13.89
CA SER A 49 13.79 -5.59 14.44
C SER A 49 13.13 -4.38 13.76
N ALA A 50 12.08 -4.63 12.99
CA ALA A 50 11.24 -3.56 12.45
C ALA A 50 10.33 -3.00 13.55
N GLN A 51 10.45 -1.71 13.84
CA GLN A 51 9.48 -0.97 14.66
C GLN A 51 8.53 -0.24 13.71
N HIS A 52 7.24 -0.15 14.06
CA HIS A 52 6.28 0.69 13.33
C HIS A 52 6.86 2.09 13.10
N PRO A 53 6.79 2.66 11.88
CA PRO A 53 6.01 2.22 10.70
C PRO A 53 6.78 1.33 9.72
N PHE A 54 7.90 0.71 10.09
CA PHE A 54 8.71 -0.12 9.19
C PHE A 54 8.22 -1.57 9.15
N ALA A 55 8.35 -2.20 7.98
CA ALA A 55 7.97 -3.59 7.78
C ALA A 55 9.09 -4.56 8.13
N SER A 56 8.72 -5.82 8.42
CA SER A 56 9.67 -6.92 8.56
C SER A 56 10.14 -7.39 7.18
N CYS A 57 11.45 -7.57 7.01
CA CYS A 57 12.03 -8.19 5.82
C CYS A 57 12.24 -9.69 6.06
N CYS A 58 11.96 -10.51 5.05
CA CYS A 58 12.30 -11.94 5.11
C CYS A 58 13.84 -12.13 5.12
N ALA A 59 14.40 -12.52 6.28
CA ALA A 59 15.80 -12.88 6.43
C ALA A 59 16.05 -14.26 5.78
N HIS A 60 16.53 -14.29 4.55
CA HIS A 60 16.94 -15.55 3.92
C HIS A 60 18.35 -15.92 4.39
N GLU A 61 18.55 -17.18 4.78
CA GLU A 61 19.88 -17.77 4.79
C GLU A 61 20.40 -17.82 3.34
N LYS A 62 21.68 -17.47 3.16
CA LYS A 62 22.41 -17.32 1.88
C LYS A 62 21.92 -18.29 0.79
N LEU A 63 21.62 -17.78 -0.42
CA LEU A 63 22.04 -18.34 -1.72
C LEU A 63 21.34 -17.71 -2.94
N ASP A 64 22.16 -17.41 -3.96
CA ASP A 64 21.93 -17.07 -5.37
C ASP A 64 21.85 -15.59 -5.80
N GLU A 65 23.01 -15.01 -6.10
CA GLU A 65 23.29 -13.60 -6.43
C GLU A 65 22.61 -13.09 -7.73
N HIS A 66 21.72 -13.87 -8.35
CA HIS A 66 21.43 -13.71 -9.77
C HIS A 66 20.02 -13.25 -10.15
N VAL A 67 19.08 -13.05 -9.22
CA VAL A 67 17.74 -12.57 -9.60
C VAL A 67 17.16 -11.55 -8.60
N PRO A 68 17.23 -10.25 -8.91
CA PRO A 68 16.49 -9.21 -8.22
C PRO A 68 15.01 -9.35 -8.53
N TYR A 69 14.17 -9.33 -7.49
CA TYR A 69 12.74 -9.58 -7.64
C TYR A 69 11.93 -8.29 -7.75
N ASP A 70 10.88 -8.37 -8.57
CA ASP A 70 9.96 -7.29 -8.84
C ASP A 70 8.91 -7.19 -7.72
N LEU A 71 9.23 -6.39 -6.72
CA LEU A 71 8.34 -6.06 -5.60
C LEU A 71 7.16 -5.19 -6.07
N MET A 72 7.25 -4.48 -7.20
CA MET A 72 6.22 -3.57 -7.72
C MET A 72 6.02 -3.78 -9.23
N SER A 73 4.91 -3.35 -9.84
CA SER A 73 4.78 -3.43 -11.31
C SER A 73 5.88 -2.59 -12.00
N ARG A 74 6.42 -3.04 -13.14
CA ARG A 74 7.38 -2.29 -13.97
C ARG A 74 7.00 -0.83 -14.28
N SER A 75 5.70 -0.53 -14.34
CA SER A 75 5.22 0.85 -14.52
C SER A 75 5.38 1.72 -13.27
N LEU A 76 5.25 1.13 -12.07
CA LEU A 76 5.41 1.79 -10.77
C LEU A 76 6.90 2.05 -10.46
N LEU A 77 7.79 1.13 -10.88
CA LEU A 77 9.24 1.26 -10.68
C LEU A 77 9.85 2.51 -11.33
N ARG A 78 9.24 3.08 -12.37
CA ARG A 78 9.81 4.26 -13.05
C ARG A 78 9.77 5.53 -12.22
N ARG A 79 8.79 5.64 -11.30
CA ARG A 79 8.65 6.79 -10.39
C ARG A 79 9.13 6.47 -8.98
N MET A 80 9.67 5.28 -8.77
CA MET A 80 10.05 4.80 -7.45
C MET A 80 11.51 4.40 -7.40
N ALA A 81 12.12 4.56 -6.23
CA ALA A 81 13.45 4.08 -5.94
C ALA A 81 13.50 3.43 -4.56
N TYR A 82 14.35 2.42 -4.41
CA TYR A 82 14.61 1.81 -3.10
C TYR A 82 15.79 2.50 -2.43
N ALA A 83 15.72 2.62 -1.12
CA ALA A 83 16.77 3.23 -0.31
C ALA A 83 16.80 2.64 1.09
N GLN A 84 17.83 3.01 1.86
CA GLN A 84 17.95 2.71 3.28
C GLN A 84 18.33 3.97 4.04
N ASP A 85 17.81 4.15 5.25
CA ASP A 85 18.29 5.20 6.13
C ASP A 85 19.57 4.80 6.89
N THR A 86 20.09 5.73 7.69
CA THR A 86 21.27 5.52 8.57
C THR A 86 21.09 4.41 9.61
N ARG A 87 19.84 3.98 9.88
CA ARG A 87 19.52 2.88 10.80
C ARG A 87 19.30 1.55 10.06
N ARG A 88 19.60 1.48 8.76
CA ARG A 88 19.38 0.31 7.90
C ARG A 88 17.90 -0.12 7.84
N ARG A 89 17.00 0.86 7.87
CA ARG A 89 15.57 0.63 7.63
C ARG A 89 15.28 0.88 6.17
N ASP A 90 14.59 -0.05 5.52
CA ASP A 90 14.32 0.00 4.08
C ASP A 90 13.20 0.99 3.77
N LEU A 91 13.42 1.74 2.69
CA LEU A 91 12.59 2.85 2.24
C LEU A 91 12.23 2.67 0.77
N VAL A 92 11.07 3.23 0.40
CA VAL A 92 10.68 3.50 -0.98
C VAL A 92 10.54 5.01 -1.15
N ILE A 93 11.14 5.54 -2.20
CA ILE A 93 11.06 6.95 -2.58
C ILE A 93 10.19 7.05 -3.82
N LYS A 94 9.04 7.74 -3.74
CA LYS A 94 8.14 7.98 -4.88
C LYS A 94 8.27 9.44 -5.38
N LEU A 95 8.31 9.64 -6.69
CA LEU A 95 8.24 10.96 -7.32
C LEU A 95 6.79 11.43 -7.45
N THR A 96 6.56 12.70 -7.11
CA THR A 96 5.28 13.38 -7.34
C THR A 96 5.50 14.82 -7.83
N ASP A 97 4.52 15.38 -8.54
CA ASP A 97 4.54 16.78 -8.98
C ASP A 97 4.19 17.70 -7.79
N LYS A 98 4.95 18.79 -7.61
CA LYS A 98 4.65 19.74 -6.53
C LYS A 98 3.30 20.42 -6.73
N GLY A 99 2.57 20.59 -5.63
CA GLY A 99 1.24 21.19 -5.64
C GLY A 99 0.14 20.29 -6.24
N SER A 100 0.49 19.10 -6.73
CA SER A 100 -0.51 18.09 -7.08
C SER A 100 -1.32 17.66 -5.86
N MET A 101 -2.48 17.06 -6.10
CA MET A 101 -3.34 16.56 -5.03
C MET A 101 -2.65 15.48 -4.20
N GLU A 102 -1.96 14.55 -4.86
CA GLU A 102 -1.16 13.51 -4.21
C GLU A 102 -0.08 14.10 -3.29
N TYR A 103 0.70 15.08 -3.79
CA TYR A 103 1.71 15.78 -3.01
C TYR A 103 1.11 16.43 -1.75
N ASN A 104 -0.02 17.13 -1.89
CA ASN A 104 -0.68 17.81 -0.78
C ASN A 104 -1.20 16.82 0.26
N ILE A 105 -1.74 15.68 -0.19
CA ILE A 105 -2.17 14.59 0.69
C ILE A 105 -0.98 14.06 1.48
N TYR A 106 0.13 13.68 0.83
CA TYR A 106 1.31 13.18 1.55
C TYR A 106 1.90 14.20 2.51
N ARG A 107 1.92 15.49 2.17
CA ARG A 107 2.35 16.54 3.12
C ARG A 107 1.48 16.59 4.36
N ARG A 108 0.15 16.48 4.20
CA ARG A 108 -0.76 16.43 5.34
C ARG A 108 -0.55 15.17 6.18
N LEU A 109 -0.40 14.01 5.53
CA LEU A 109 -0.14 12.74 6.23
C LEU A 109 1.19 12.78 7.00
N ALA A 110 2.25 13.33 6.42
CA ALA A 110 3.54 13.49 7.09
C ALA A 110 3.46 14.31 8.40
N GLN A 111 2.49 15.22 8.51
CA GLN A 111 2.27 16.08 9.67
C GLN A 111 1.34 15.46 10.73
N SER A 112 0.74 14.29 10.45
CA SER A 112 -0.21 13.66 11.35
C SER A 112 0.49 12.75 12.36
N ASN A 113 0.54 13.16 13.62
CA ASN A 113 1.16 12.36 14.68
C ASN A 113 0.42 11.05 14.96
N THR A 114 -0.90 11.01 14.77
CA THR A 114 -1.73 9.81 15.04
C THR A 114 -1.35 8.65 14.14
N LEU A 115 -0.83 8.93 12.94
CA LEU A 115 -0.40 7.91 12.00
C LEU A 115 0.85 7.14 12.45
N TYR A 116 1.65 7.70 13.35
CA TYR A 116 2.88 7.08 13.85
C TYR A 116 2.67 6.35 15.18
N ASP A 117 1.50 6.50 15.81
CA ASP A 117 1.20 5.80 17.06
C ASP A 117 0.94 4.31 16.80
N SER A 118 1.80 3.45 17.33
CA SER A 118 1.67 2.00 17.22
C SER A 118 0.48 1.42 18.00
N ARG A 119 -0.10 2.18 18.95
CA ARG A 119 -1.25 1.73 19.76
C ARG A 119 -2.56 1.80 18.97
N GLU A 120 -2.68 2.76 18.06
CA GLU A 120 -3.86 3.01 17.24
C GLU A 120 -3.46 3.08 15.76
N PHE A 121 -2.93 1.97 15.24
CA PHE A 121 -2.53 1.90 13.83
C PHE A 121 -3.68 2.29 12.91
N ALA A 122 -3.51 3.42 12.21
CA ALA A 122 -4.58 4.07 11.47
C ALA A 122 -4.94 3.38 10.14
N GLY A 123 -4.21 2.35 9.70
CA GLY A 123 -4.51 1.66 8.44
C GLY A 123 -4.11 2.42 7.16
N VAL A 124 -3.26 3.45 7.28
CA VAL A 124 -2.74 4.25 6.16
C VAL A 124 -1.22 4.29 6.19
N LEU A 125 -0.57 4.06 5.04
CA LEU A 125 0.88 4.08 4.97
C LEU A 125 1.36 5.53 5.03
N SER A 126 2.22 5.81 6.00
CA SER A 126 2.62 7.17 6.31
C SER A 126 4.01 7.46 5.77
N PRO A 127 4.20 8.58 5.05
CA PRO A 127 5.51 8.96 4.57
C PRO A 127 6.41 9.38 5.73
N THR A 128 7.59 8.79 5.83
CA THR A 128 8.63 9.23 6.79
C THR A 128 9.15 10.64 6.50
N ALA A 129 9.10 11.09 5.24
CA ALA A 129 9.46 12.45 4.84
C ALA A 129 8.83 12.83 3.50
N VAL A 130 8.65 14.13 3.28
CA VAL A 130 8.37 14.73 1.98
C VAL A 130 9.47 15.73 1.67
N LEU A 131 10.29 15.44 0.66
CA LEU A 131 11.47 16.22 0.32
C LEU A 131 11.22 17.01 -0.96
N ASP A 132 11.19 18.33 -0.86
CA ASP A 132 11.02 19.22 -2.01
C ASP A 132 12.32 19.31 -2.82
N SER A 133 12.25 19.07 -4.13
CA SER A 133 13.39 19.34 -5.04
C SER A 133 13.47 20.85 -5.37
N PRO A 134 14.55 21.38 -5.96
CA PRO A 134 14.55 22.75 -6.50
C PRO A 134 13.66 22.92 -7.75
N TYR A 135 13.09 21.83 -8.29
CA TYR A 135 12.26 21.81 -9.49
C TYR A 135 10.77 21.55 -9.15
N GLN A 136 9.93 21.35 -10.18
CA GLN A 136 8.48 21.14 -10.06
C GLN A 136 8.07 19.71 -9.63
N PHE A 137 8.91 19.02 -8.86
CA PHE A 137 8.61 17.71 -8.31
C PHE A 137 9.16 17.57 -6.88
N ALA A 138 8.66 16.60 -6.15
CA ALA A 138 9.09 16.25 -4.80
C ALA A 138 9.27 14.74 -4.66
N PHE A 139 9.96 14.34 -3.60
CA PHE A 139 10.20 12.95 -3.24
C PHE A 139 9.41 12.59 -1.98
N ILE A 140 8.54 11.60 -2.09
CA ILE A 140 7.78 11.03 -0.98
C ILE A 140 8.56 9.83 -0.47
N VAL A 141 9.11 9.92 0.74
CA VAL A 141 9.90 8.85 1.36
C VAL A 141 9.01 8.06 2.30
N MET A 142 8.81 6.78 2.03
CA MET A 142 7.92 5.89 2.77
C MET A 142 8.71 4.68 3.28
N PRO A 143 8.27 4.03 4.38
CA PRO A 143 8.82 2.75 4.77
C PRO A 143 8.48 1.70 3.69
N MET A 144 9.42 0.81 3.38
CA MET A 144 9.17 -0.27 2.43
C MET A 144 8.21 -1.30 3.03
N TRP A 145 7.04 -1.47 2.42
CA TRP A 145 6.06 -2.51 2.76
C TRP A 145 5.82 -3.41 1.53
N GLY A 146 5.22 -4.58 1.73
CA GLY A 146 4.92 -5.52 0.63
C GLY A 146 3.53 -5.28 0.03
N ILE A 147 3.39 -5.42 -1.29
CA ILE A 147 2.12 -5.19 -2.03
C ILE A 147 1.35 -6.46 -2.41
N LYS A 148 1.74 -7.63 -1.88
CA LYS A 148 1.26 -8.95 -2.35
C LYS A 148 0.43 -9.69 -1.29
N VAL A 149 -0.50 -8.98 -0.66
CA VAL A 149 -1.50 -9.64 0.19
C VAL A 149 -2.47 -10.39 -0.71
N ARG A 150 -2.58 -11.71 -0.50
CA ARG A 150 -3.50 -12.57 -1.25
C ARG A 150 -4.50 -13.21 -0.29
N PRO A 151 -5.74 -13.49 -0.74
CA PRO A 151 -6.74 -14.12 0.11
C PRO A 151 -6.32 -15.51 0.62
N GLN A 152 -5.45 -16.21 -0.11
CA GLN A 152 -4.91 -17.52 0.26
C GLN A 152 -3.95 -17.48 1.46
N GLU A 153 -3.43 -16.30 1.84
CA GLU A 153 -2.57 -16.18 3.02
C GLU A 153 -3.38 -16.08 4.32
N PHE A 154 -4.70 -16.00 4.23
CA PHE A 154 -5.59 -16.00 5.38
C PHE A 154 -6.17 -17.40 5.59
N GLU A 155 -5.82 -18.01 6.72
CA GLU A 155 -6.27 -19.33 7.12
C GLU A 155 -7.32 -19.27 8.23
N THR A 156 -7.33 -18.21 9.03
CA THR A 156 -8.27 -18.05 10.14
C THR A 156 -9.14 -16.82 9.99
N LEU A 157 -10.35 -16.88 10.57
CA LEU A 157 -11.26 -15.73 10.64
C LEU A 157 -10.61 -14.55 11.37
N ARG A 158 -9.72 -14.80 12.34
CA ARG A 158 -8.97 -13.75 13.04
C ARG A 158 -8.15 -12.92 12.07
N GLU A 159 -7.44 -13.56 11.15
CA GLU A 159 -6.60 -12.85 10.18
C GLU A 159 -7.45 -12.05 9.20
N VAL A 160 -8.55 -12.63 8.70
CA VAL A 160 -9.53 -11.94 7.84
C VAL A 160 -10.09 -10.70 8.55
N MET A 161 -10.54 -10.85 9.80
CA MET A 161 -11.08 -9.73 10.58
C MET A 161 -10.03 -8.68 10.91
N THR A 162 -8.76 -9.07 11.06
CA THR A 162 -7.64 -8.14 11.26
C THR A 162 -7.39 -7.32 9.99
N PHE A 163 -7.39 -7.96 8.82
CA PHE A 163 -7.29 -7.28 7.53
C PHE A 163 -8.45 -6.30 7.30
N ILE A 164 -9.69 -6.74 7.53
CA ILE A 164 -10.89 -5.90 7.40
C ILE A 164 -10.80 -4.70 8.37
N ARG A 165 -10.46 -4.95 9.63
CA ARG A 165 -10.34 -3.87 10.64
C ARG A 165 -9.31 -2.83 10.24
N HIS A 166 -8.11 -3.23 9.82
CA HIS A 166 -7.06 -2.29 9.42
C HIS A 166 -7.46 -1.49 8.17
N THR A 167 -8.02 -2.13 7.15
CA THR A 167 -8.41 -1.43 5.91
C THR A 167 -9.62 -0.51 6.11
N LEU A 168 -10.60 -0.88 6.94
CA LEU A 168 -11.70 0.01 7.34
C LEU A 168 -11.22 1.17 8.22
N SER A 169 -10.27 0.93 9.12
CA SER A 169 -9.67 2.00 9.94
C SER A 169 -8.94 3.00 9.04
N GLY A 170 -8.18 2.50 8.06
CA GLY A 170 -7.53 3.29 7.01
C GLY A 170 -8.53 4.16 6.26
N LEU A 171 -9.62 3.56 5.82
CA LEU A 171 -10.63 4.27 5.06
C LEU A 171 -11.34 5.34 5.90
N ALA A 172 -11.69 5.01 7.13
CA ALA A 172 -12.30 5.95 8.07
C ALA A 172 -11.36 7.13 8.37
N TYR A 173 -10.06 6.87 8.54
CA TYR A 173 -9.05 7.91 8.72
C TYR A 173 -8.98 8.86 7.51
N LEU A 174 -8.93 8.32 6.29
CA LEU A 174 -8.91 9.12 5.07
C LEU A 174 -10.18 9.98 4.95
N HIS A 175 -11.35 9.38 5.15
CA HIS A 175 -12.64 10.06 5.06
C HIS A 175 -12.81 11.13 6.13
N HIS A 176 -12.31 10.89 7.35
CA HIS A 176 -12.25 11.90 8.41
C HIS A 176 -11.49 13.15 7.95
N HIS A 177 -10.39 12.98 7.22
CA HIS A 177 -9.59 14.06 6.64
C HIS A 177 -10.07 14.54 5.26
N ARG A 178 -11.28 14.11 4.84
CA ARG A 178 -11.91 14.39 3.55
C ARG A 178 -11.05 14.01 2.35
N ILE A 179 -10.30 12.94 2.51
CA ILE A 179 -9.57 12.29 1.44
C ILE A 179 -10.43 11.14 0.93
N ALA A 180 -10.82 11.16 -0.34
CA ALA A 180 -11.38 10.00 -1.02
C ALA A 180 -10.29 9.34 -1.86
N HIS A 181 -10.08 8.05 -1.66
CA HIS A 181 -8.97 7.31 -2.27
C HIS A 181 -9.16 7.12 -3.77
N ARG A 182 -10.38 6.75 -4.17
CA ARG A 182 -10.87 6.57 -5.56
C ARG A 182 -10.20 5.48 -6.39
N ASP A 183 -9.30 4.70 -5.80
CA ASP A 183 -8.63 3.59 -6.49
C ASP A 183 -8.33 2.45 -5.50
N ILE A 184 -9.32 2.09 -4.68
CA ILE A 184 -9.17 0.97 -3.75
C ILE A 184 -9.12 -0.33 -4.55
N ASP A 185 -7.93 -0.91 -4.63
CA ASP A 185 -7.63 -2.20 -5.23
C ASP A 185 -6.65 -2.99 -4.36
N LYS A 186 -6.59 -4.31 -4.57
CA LYS A 186 -5.66 -5.17 -3.85
C LYS A 186 -4.19 -4.75 -3.97
N THR A 187 -3.77 -4.11 -5.07
CA THR A 187 -2.39 -3.63 -5.19
C THR A 187 -2.12 -2.33 -4.45
N ASN A 188 -3.16 -1.65 -3.98
CA ASN A 188 -3.09 -0.37 -3.25
C ASN A 188 -3.29 -0.61 -1.74
N ILE A 189 -3.18 -1.88 -1.32
CA ILE A 189 -3.15 -2.31 0.08
C ILE A 189 -1.82 -3.02 0.32
N MET A 190 -1.06 -2.53 1.28
CA MET A 190 0.24 -3.11 1.65
C MET A 190 0.15 -3.89 2.95
N VAL A 191 1.09 -4.80 3.16
CA VAL A 191 1.35 -5.48 4.44
C VAL A 191 2.73 -5.08 4.96
N ASN A 192 2.89 -4.95 6.27
CA ASN A 192 4.16 -4.66 6.93
C ASN A 192 5.12 -5.87 6.94
N TRP A 193 5.21 -6.56 5.82
CA TRP A 193 6.15 -7.63 5.56
C TRP A 193 6.48 -7.65 4.07
N TYR A 194 7.74 -7.91 3.72
CA TYR A 194 8.14 -8.08 2.33
C TYR A 194 9.31 -9.05 2.18
N CYS A 195 9.47 -9.52 0.94
CA CYS A 195 10.62 -10.27 0.49
C CYS A 195 11.24 -9.56 -0.72
N THR A 196 12.54 -9.35 -0.65
CA THR A 196 13.37 -8.70 -1.67
C THR A 196 13.81 -9.65 -2.79
N ARG A 197 13.46 -10.94 -2.68
CA ARG A 197 13.83 -12.02 -3.58
C ARG A 197 12.62 -12.70 -4.19
N SER A 198 12.88 -13.55 -5.20
CA SER A 198 11.82 -14.31 -5.88
C SER A 198 10.97 -15.03 -4.85
N GLU A 199 9.66 -14.90 -5.00
CA GLU A 199 8.71 -15.57 -4.14
C GLU A 199 8.93 -17.09 -4.24
N THR A 200 9.35 -17.67 -3.12
CA THR A 200 9.45 -19.12 -2.92
C THR A 200 8.32 -19.57 -2.00
N ASP A 201 8.05 -20.88 -1.95
CA ASP A 201 7.08 -21.43 -1.00
C ASP A 201 7.45 -21.09 0.45
N ALA A 202 8.75 -21.01 0.76
CA ALA A 202 9.24 -20.57 2.07
C ALA A 202 8.92 -19.08 2.36
N CYS A 203 8.94 -18.20 1.35
CA CYS A 203 8.49 -16.82 1.50
C CYS A 203 6.99 -16.75 1.81
N ALA A 204 6.19 -17.54 1.10
CA ALA A 204 4.75 -17.59 1.30
C ALA A 204 4.40 -18.09 2.70
N GLU A 205 5.06 -19.15 3.19
CA GLU A 205 4.81 -19.65 4.54
C GLU A 205 5.18 -18.63 5.62
N ARG A 206 6.33 -17.95 5.48
CA ARG A 206 6.71 -16.88 6.42
C ARG A 206 5.77 -15.68 6.40
N LEU A 207 5.19 -15.36 5.24
CA LEU A 207 4.15 -14.35 5.14
C LEU A 207 2.89 -14.81 5.90
N ARG A 208 2.49 -16.08 5.79
CA ARG A 208 1.36 -16.64 6.59
C ARG A 208 1.65 -16.59 8.08
N GLU A 209 2.84 -17.00 8.51
CA GLU A 209 3.29 -16.87 9.89
C GLU A 209 3.19 -15.42 10.38
N HIS A 210 3.63 -14.46 9.56
CA HIS A 210 3.50 -13.03 9.88
C HIS A 210 2.03 -12.59 9.93
N CYS A 211 1.17 -13.04 9.00
CA CYS A 211 -0.27 -12.75 9.03
C CYS A 211 -0.96 -13.26 10.30
N ARG A 212 -0.50 -14.39 10.85
CA ARG A 212 -0.98 -14.96 12.13
C ARG A 212 -0.47 -14.17 13.35
N SER A 213 0.60 -13.39 13.20
CA SER A 213 1.24 -12.64 14.29
C SER A 213 0.40 -11.42 14.72
N PRO A 214 0.38 -11.07 16.02
CA PRO A 214 -0.23 -9.82 16.48
C PRO A 214 0.46 -8.55 15.93
N SER A 215 1.64 -8.66 15.33
CA SER A 215 2.39 -7.55 14.74
C SER A 215 2.00 -7.22 13.30
N VAL A 216 1.11 -8.01 12.66
CA VAL A 216 0.69 -7.74 11.28
C VAL A 216 -0.06 -6.42 11.18
N ALA A 217 0.21 -5.65 10.14
CA ALA A 217 -0.47 -4.41 9.81
C ALA A 217 -0.72 -4.33 8.31
N TYR A 218 -1.90 -3.79 7.95
CA TYR A 218 -2.30 -3.58 6.56
C TYR A 218 -2.62 -2.11 6.31
N ALA A 219 -2.08 -1.52 5.26
CA ALA A 219 -2.17 -0.08 5.02
C ALA A 219 -2.68 0.23 3.62
N LEU A 220 -3.60 1.21 3.52
CA LEU A 220 -3.90 1.87 2.25
C LEU A 220 -2.73 2.78 1.85
N PHE A 221 -2.41 2.80 0.56
CA PHE A 221 -1.42 3.72 -0.02
C PHE A 221 -1.77 4.06 -1.47
N ASP A 222 -0.94 4.88 -2.08
CA ASP A 222 -1.03 5.30 -3.49
C ASP A 222 -2.17 6.28 -3.78
N PHE A 223 -1.90 7.56 -3.50
CA PHE A 223 -2.87 8.65 -3.61
C PHE A 223 -2.92 9.32 -4.98
N ASP A 224 -2.42 8.67 -6.05
CA ASP A 224 -2.33 9.24 -7.41
C ASP A 224 -3.68 9.72 -7.96
N LEU A 225 -4.75 8.98 -7.66
CA LEU A 225 -6.12 9.28 -8.09
C LEU A 225 -6.98 9.89 -6.96
N SER A 226 -6.40 10.02 -5.78
CA SER A 226 -7.13 10.52 -4.62
C SER A 226 -7.42 12.00 -4.73
N ILE A 227 -8.49 12.42 -4.06
CA ILE A 227 -8.84 13.83 -3.92
C ILE A 227 -8.95 14.17 -2.45
N GLN A 228 -8.53 15.39 -2.11
CA GLN A 228 -8.80 15.99 -0.83
C GLN A 228 -9.80 17.13 -0.99
N LEU A 229 -10.92 17.01 -0.30
CA LEU A 229 -12.01 17.98 -0.30
C LEU A 229 -11.91 18.88 0.94
N PRO A 230 -12.57 20.06 0.94
CA PRO A 230 -12.65 20.90 2.13
C PRO A 230 -13.17 20.12 3.35
N PRO A 231 -12.62 20.33 4.56
CA PRO A 231 -13.03 19.60 5.79
C PRO A 231 -14.54 19.58 6.06
N GLU A 232 -15.23 20.64 5.66
CA GLU A 232 -16.65 20.94 5.84
C GLU A 232 -17.52 20.20 4.83
N THR A 233 -16.91 19.58 3.82
CA THR A 233 -17.64 18.78 2.82
C THR A 233 -18.36 17.63 3.54
N PRO A 234 -19.68 17.51 3.43
CA PRO A 234 -20.40 16.40 4.07
C PRO A 234 -20.05 15.07 3.39
N LEU A 235 -19.88 14.01 4.20
CA LEU A 235 -19.53 12.67 3.68
C LEU A 235 -20.68 12.00 2.93
N ASP A 236 -21.92 12.23 3.32
CA ASP A 236 -23.13 11.55 2.80
C ASP A 236 -23.69 12.20 1.52
N SER A 237 -23.52 13.51 1.39
CA SER A 237 -24.13 14.34 0.36
C SER A 237 -23.13 14.95 -0.63
N CYS A 238 -21.84 14.63 -0.52
CA CYS A 238 -20.85 14.98 -1.53
C CYS A 238 -21.27 14.46 -2.92
N ARG A 239 -21.15 15.32 -3.94
CA ARG A 239 -21.43 14.99 -5.34
C ARG A 239 -20.27 15.47 -6.22
N ARG A 240 -19.74 14.54 -7.02
CA ARG A 240 -18.67 14.75 -8.00
C ARG A 240 -19.12 14.28 -9.38
N PRO A 241 -18.59 14.81 -10.50
CA PRO A 241 -18.90 14.31 -11.84
C PRO A 241 -18.63 12.81 -11.95
N ALA A 242 -19.59 12.02 -12.46
CA ALA A 242 -19.47 10.56 -12.51
C ALA A 242 -18.30 10.06 -13.37
N GLU A 243 -17.84 10.84 -14.34
CA GLU A 243 -16.71 10.51 -15.21
C GLU A 243 -15.41 10.34 -14.41
N GLU A 244 -15.30 11.00 -13.26
CA GLU A 244 -14.18 10.83 -12.34
C GLU A 244 -14.11 9.40 -11.78
N ALA A 245 -15.24 8.72 -11.59
CA ALA A 245 -15.27 7.36 -11.10
C ALA A 245 -14.75 6.33 -12.12
N LEU A 246 -14.63 6.71 -13.39
CA LEU A 246 -14.14 5.83 -14.47
C LEU A 246 -12.61 5.77 -14.55
N GLN A 247 -11.92 6.55 -13.73
CA GLN A 247 -10.45 6.55 -13.63
C GLN A 247 -9.97 5.36 -12.78
N GLY A 248 -8.75 4.89 -13.03
CA GLY A 248 -8.14 3.81 -12.25
C GLY A 248 -8.62 2.42 -12.64
N LYS A 249 -8.59 1.49 -11.68
CA LYS A 249 -8.87 0.07 -11.94
C LYS A 249 -10.35 -0.25 -11.87
N GLN A 250 -10.90 -0.76 -12.98
CA GLN A 250 -12.34 -0.98 -13.13
C GLN A 250 -12.88 -2.22 -12.39
N LEU A 251 -12.04 -3.18 -12.02
CA LEU A 251 -12.51 -4.50 -11.54
C LEU A 251 -13.42 -4.40 -10.31
N LEU A 252 -13.07 -3.51 -9.37
CA LEU A 252 -13.76 -3.36 -8.09
C LEU A 252 -14.70 -2.15 -8.02
N GLN A 253 -14.80 -1.36 -9.10
CA GLN A 253 -15.67 -0.18 -9.12
C GLN A 253 -17.14 -0.57 -9.01
N PRO A 254 -17.95 0.07 -8.17
CA PRO A 254 -19.36 -0.25 -8.04
C PRO A 254 -20.12 -0.06 -9.37
N GLY A 255 -21.22 -0.79 -9.55
CA GLY A 255 -21.97 -0.79 -10.81
C GLY A 255 -22.85 0.44 -11.02
N ASP A 256 -23.16 1.18 -9.96
CA ASP A 256 -23.96 2.41 -9.94
C ASP A 256 -23.39 3.51 -10.85
N VAL A 257 -22.05 3.67 -10.88
CA VAL A 257 -21.38 4.65 -11.74
C VAL A 257 -21.55 4.36 -13.24
N TYR A 258 -21.98 3.15 -13.60
CA TYR A 258 -22.24 2.73 -14.98
C TYR A 258 -23.72 2.88 -15.39
N GLN A 259 -24.60 3.30 -14.48
CA GLN A 259 -26.04 3.44 -14.73
C GLN A 259 -26.45 4.80 -15.32
N GLY A 260 -25.48 5.62 -15.75
CA GLY A 260 -25.73 6.93 -16.35
C GLY A 260 -26.06 8.03 -15.34
N GLU A 261 -25.77 7.82 -14.05
CA GLU A 261 -25.84 8.89 -13.05
C GLU A 261 -24.85 10.00 -13.42
N ARG A 262 -25.28 11.26 -13.32
CA ARG A 262 -24.42 12.42 -13.63
C ARG A 262 -23.39 12.71 -12.55
N HIS A 263 -23.66 12.27 -11.33
CA HIS A 263 -22.81 12.52 -10.19
C HIS A 263 -22.72 11.30 -9.30
N TYR A 264 -21.60 11.14 -8.61
CA TYR A 264 -21.39 10.09 -7.63
C TYR A 264 -20.87 10.68 -6.31
N ASN A 265 -20.95 9.92 -5.23
CA ASN A 265 -20.31 10.26 -3.97
C ASN A 265 -18.96 9.53 -3.87
N PRO A 266 -17.82 10.25 -3.83
CA PRO A 266 -16.50 9.62 -3.84
C PRO A 266 -16.18 8.84 -2.56
N PHE A 267 -16.80 9.21 -1.42
CA PHE A 267 -16.63 8.47 -0.16
C PHE A 267 -17.43 7.17 -0.18
N ALA A 268 -18.68 7.20 -0.65
CA ALA A 268 -19.49 5.99 -0.80
C ALA A 268 -18.87 5.03 -1.84
N PHE A 269 -18.28 5.59 -2.89
CA PHE A 269 -17.55 4.84 -3.91
C PHE A 269 -16.40 4.03 -3.31
N ASP A 270 -15.56 4.64 -2.45
CA ASP A 270 -14.49 3.93 -1.77
C ASP A 270 -15.02 2.78 -0.90
N VAL A 271 -16.08 3.03 -0.12
CA VAL A 271 -16.71 2.00 0.73
C VAL A 271 -17.20 0.84 -0.13
N ALA A 272 -17.79 1.12 -1.28
CA ALA A 272 -18.28 0.11 -2.20
C ALA A 272 -17.13 -0.69 -2.84
N CYS A 273 -16.04 -0.03 -3.27
CA CYS A 273 -14.84 -0.71 -3.78
C CYS A 273 -14.24 -1.67 -2.75
N LEU A 274 -14.11 -1.22 -1.50
CA LEU A 274 -13.59 -2.04 -0.41
C LEU A 274 -14.55 -3.22 -0.07
N GLY A 275 -15.86 -2.97 -0.06
CA GLY A 275 -16.86 -4.03 0.11
C GLY A 275 -16.81 -5.08 -1.00
N ARG A 276 -16.65 -4.65 -2.26
CA ARG A 276 -16.48 -5.55 -3.41
C ARG A 276 -15.19 -6.36 -3.31
N LEU A 277 -14.10 -5.77 -2.80
CA LEU A 277 -12.86 -6.50 -2.51
C LEU A 277 -13.12 -7.63 -1.51
N TYR A 278 -13.79 -7.34 -0.38
CA TYR A 278 -14.11 -8.35 0.62
C TYR A 278 -14.98 -9.47 0.07
N LEU A 279 -15.98 -9.15 -0.76
CA LEU A 279 -16.79 -10.16 -1.44
C LEU A 279 -15.95 -11.00 -2.40
N ALA A 280 -15.05 -10.39 -3.17
CA ALA A 280 -14.19 -11.11 -4.10
C ALA A 280 -13.24 -12.07 -3.37
N TRP A 281 -12.75 -11.69 -2.19
CA TRP A 281 -11.76 -12.46 -1.43
C TRP A 281 -12.38 -13.50 -0.49
N PHE A 282 -13.47 -13.15 0.19
CA PHE A 282 -13.94 -13.90 1.36
C PHE A 282 -15.32 -14.53 1.19
N LYS A 283 -16.00 -14.33 0.05
CA LYS A 283 -17.34 -14.90 -0.20
C LYS A 283 -17.41 -16.41 -0.05
N VAL A 284 -16.32 -17.15 -0.32
CA VAL A 284 -16.26 -18.61 -0.15
C VAL A 284 -15.80 -19.01 1.26
N GLN A 285 -14.86 -18.26 1.85
CA GLN A 285 -14.31 -18.56 3.18
C GLN A 285 -15.34 -18.33 4.31
N MET A 286 -16.25 -17.34 4.17
CA MET A 286 -17.31 -17.11 5.17
C MET A 286 -18.44 -18.15 5.14
N THR A 287 -18.68 -18.81 4.01
CA THR A 287 -19.65 -19.91 3.92
C THR A 287 -19.15 -21.15 4.67
N VAL A 288 -17.84 -21.41 4.67
CA VAL A 288 -17.24 -22.58 5.33
C VAL A 288 -17.12 -22.38 6.85
N ALA A 289 -16.79 -21.15 7.29
CA ALA A 289 -16.74 -20.81 8.72
C ALA A 289 -18.11 -20.94 9.41
N SER A 290 -19.19 -20.60 8.69
CA SER A 290 -20.58 -20.74 9.18
C SER A 290 -20.99 -22.21 9.35
N VAL A 291 -20.41 -23.12 8.55
CA VAL A 291 -20.70 -24.56 8.62
C VAL A 291 -19.85 -25.24 9.70
N SER A 292 -18.58 -24.84 9.89
CA SER A 292 -17.73 -25.44 10.93
C SER A 292 -18.15 -25.06 12.36
N LEU A 293 -18.70 -23.86 12.56
CA LEU A 293 -19.25 -23.45 13.86
C LEU A 293 -20.60 -24.13 14.19
N MET A 294 -21.34 -24.63 13.20
CA MET A 294 -22.58 -25.38 13.43
C MET A 294 -22.36 -26.85 13.81
N PHE A 295 -21.15 -27.39 13.63
CA PHE A 295 -20.84 -28.79 13.94
C PHE A 295 -19.86 -28.97 15.11
N ALA A 296 -19.56 -27.90 15.85
CA ALA A 296 -18.63 -27.92 16.99
C ALA A 296 -19.31 -28.00 18.37
N ASP A 297 -20.63 -28.23 18.45
CA ASP A 297 -21.33 -28.48 19.71
C ASP A 297 -21.46 -29.99 20.00
N GLY A 298 -20.49 -30.47 20.80
CA GLY A 298 -20.69 -31.40 21.91
C GLY A 298 -21.06 -32.88 21.63
N PRO A 299 -20.23 -33.87 22.06
CA PRO A 299 -20.70 -35.24 22.14
C PRO A 299 -21.77 -35.36 23.23
N CYS A 300 -22.95 -35.81 22.80
CA CYS A 300 -24.06 -36.21 23.66
C CYS A 300 -23.56 -37.25 24.68
N ARG A 301 -23.51 -36.86 25.96
CA ARG A 301 -23.32 -37.80 27.07
C ARG A 301 -24.66 -38.47 27.35
N THR A 302 -24.85 -39.68 26.85
CA THR A 302 -25.90 -40.58 27.33
C THR A 302 -25.39 -41.28 28.60
N ALA A 303 -26.14 -41.10 29.69
CA ALA A 303 -26.07 -41.91 30.90
C ALA A 303 -26.63 -43.31 30.65
#